data_AF-A0A964AKI8-F1
#
_entry.id   AF-A0A964AKI8-F1
#
_cell.length_a   1.000
_cell.length_b   1.000
_cell.length_c   1.000
_cell.angle_alpha   90.00
_cell.angle_beta   90.00
_cell.angle_gamma   90.00
#
_symmetry.space_group_name_H-M   'P 1'
#
loop_
_entity.id
_entity.type
_entity.pdbx_description
1 polymer ?
#
loop_
_entity_poly.entity_id
_entity_poly.type
_entity_poly.pdbx_seq_one_letter_code
_entity_poly.pdbx_strand_id
1 'polypeptide(L)'
;MPGVTLHYGEGATELVPRIELDEWDPPPDALAMIPRDLALALRVLPVVRSDETLVLAISTRSVPGACVALEAMLSLDIAPVEADADKIESMLARLF
;
A
#
# COMPACT_ATOMS: atom_id res chain seq x y z
N MET A 1 14.46 -14.78 -5.52
CA MET A 1 13.60 -13.60 -5.33
C MET A 1 12.67 -13.94 -4.18
N PRO A 2 12.70 -13.22 -3.04
CA PRO A 2 11.79 -13.54 -1.95
C PRO A 2 10.37 -13.24 -2.41
N GLY A 3 9.50 -14.26 -2.34
CA GLY A 3 8.13 -14.22 -2.83
C GLY A 3 7.19 -13.65 -1.79
N VAL A 4 6.33 -12.73 -2.21
CA VAL A 4 5.18 -12.27 -1.41
C VAL A 4 4.20 -13.44 -1.29
N THR A 5 3.87 -13.84 -0.06
CA THR A 5 2.88 -14.89 0.21
C THR A 5 1.57 -14.25 0.62
N LEU A 6 0.52 -14.40 -0.20
CA LEU A 6 -0.82 -13.89 0.07
C LEU A 6 -1.68 -15.01 0.67
N HIS A 7 -2.30 -14.77 1.82
CA HIS A 7 -3.20 -15.72 2.48
C HIS A 7 -4.65 -15.24 2.34
N TYR A 8 -5.48 -15.98 1.61
CA TYR A 8 -6.92 -15.73 1.48
C TYR A 8 -7.71 -16.74 2.32
N GLY A 9 -8.59 -16.26 3.20
CA GLY A 9 -9.55 -17.09 3.94
C GLY A 9 -10.92 -17.11 3.27
N GLU A 10 -11.55 -18.28 3.14
CA GLU A 10 -12.92 -18.43 2.64
C GLU A 10 -13.95 -17.90 3.64
N GLY A 11 -14.71 -16.88 3.25
CA GLY A 11 -15.84 -16.32 4.01
C GLY A 11 -15.85 -14.79 3.99
N ALA A 12 -16.98 -14.18 3.62
CA ALA A 12 -17.13 -12.76 3.25
C ALA A 12 -16.88 -11.74 4.38
N THR A 13 -15.62 -11.58 4.73
CA THR A 13 -14.97 -10.37 5.23
C THR A 13 -13.74 -10.26 4.37
N GLU A 14 -13.63 -9.23 3.54
CA GLU A 14 -12.48 -9.05 2.63
C GLU A 14 -11.21 -8.92 3.48
N LEU A 15 -10.54 -10.04 3.70
CA LEU A 15 -9.32 -10.14 4.49
C LEU A 15 -8.25 -9.40 3.70
N VAL A 16 -8.00 -8.15 4.09
CA VAL A 16 -6.90 -7.36 3.53
C VAL A 16 -5.61 -8.14 3.83
N PRO A 17 -4.86 -8.59 2.80
CA PRO A 17 -3.65 -9.37 3.01
C PRO A 17 -2.62 -8.54 3.77
N ARG A 18 -1.92 -9.15 4.74
CA ARG A 18 -0.88 -8.47 5.52
C ARG A 18 0.50 -8.66 4.89
N ILE A 19 1.32 -7.61 4.89
CA ILE A 19 2.71 -7.62 4.43
C ILE A 19 3.65 -7.14 5.55
N GLU A 20 4.83 -7.74 5.62
CA GLU A 20 5.94 -7.24 6.43
C GLU A 20 6.80 -6.30 5.56
N LEU A 21 6.99 -5.08 6.04
CA LEU A 21 7.72 -4.03 5.32
C LEU A 21 9.22 -3.97 5.69
N ASP A 22 9.69 -4.84 6.58
CA ASP A 22 11.09 -4.89 6.98
C ASP A 22 11.99 -5.15 5.78
N GLU A 23 12.92 -4.22 5.52
CA GLU A 23 13.86 -4.24 4.39
C GLU A 23 13.22 -4.15 2.99
N TRP A 24 11.93 -3.82 2.87
CA TRP A 24 11.28 -3.63 1.57
C TRP A 24 11.84 -2.40 0.84
N ASP A 25 12.06 -2.51 -0.47
CA ASP A 25 12.44 -1.42 -1.35
C ASP A 25 11.44 -1.32 -2.51
N PRO A 26 10.45 -0.42 -2.41
CA PRO A 26 9.41 -0.31 -3.41
C PRO A 26 9.99 0.24 -4.71
N PRO A 27 9.53 -0.25 -5.87
CA PRO A 27 10.12 0.13 -7.13
C PRO A 27 9.77 1.61 -7.43
N PRO A 28 10.68 2.35 -8.09
CA PRO A 28 10.57 3.80 -8.24
C PRO A 28 9.34 4.25 -9.05
N ASP A 29 8.85 3.39 -9.94
CA ASP A 29 7.62 3.60 -10.70
C ASP A 29 6.37 3.56 -9.81
N ALA A 30 6.35 2.70 -8.78
CA ALA A 30 5.28 2.68 -7.77
C ALA A 30 5.35 3.92 -6.89
N LEU A 31 6.54 4.35 -6.45
CA LEU A 31 6.71 5.56 -5.65
C LEU A 31 6.28 6.83 -6.41
N ALA A 32 6.53 6.89 -7.72
CA ALA A 32 6.12 8.00 -8.56
C ALA A 32 4.59 8.14 -8.72
N MET A 33 3.81 7.11 -8.36
CA MET A 33 2.35 7.13 -8.49
C MET A 33 1.68 8.04 -7.47
N ILE A 34 2.24 8.16 -6.27
CA ILE A 34 1.64 8.92 -5.19
C ILE A 34 2.58 10.07 -4.82
N PRO A 35 2.14 11.33 -4.98
CA PRO A 35 2.92 12.47 -4.53
C PRO A 35 3.27 12.33 -3.05
N ARG A 36 4.50 12.73 -2.68
CA ARG A 36 5.01 12.68 -1.30
C ARG A 36 4.00 13.19 -0.27
N ASP A 37 3.46 14.39 -0.49
CA ASP A 37 2.53 15.03 0.45
C ASP A 37 1.27 14.18 0.67
N LEU A 38 0.80 13.49 -0.37
CA LEU A 38 -0.36 12.61 -0.30
C LEU A 38 -0.03 11.30 0.42
N ALA A 39 1.13 10.70 0.13
CA ALA A 39 1.61 9.49 0.81
C ALA A 39 1.75 9.73 2.32
N LEU A 40 2.29 10.88 2.72
CA LEU A 40 2.41 11.30 4.12
C LEU A 40 1.06 11.62 4.76
N ALA A 41 0.18 12.37 4.07
CA ALA A 41 -1.12 12.75 4.59
C ALA A 41 -2.04 11.54 4.83
N LEU A 42 -2.01 10.58 3.91
CA LEU A 42 -2.83 9.36 3.99
C LEU A 42 -2.14 8.23 4.78
N ARG A 43 -0.85 8.38 5.10
CA ARG A 43 0.01 7.36 5.71
C ARG A 43 -0.06 6.03 4.96
N VAL A 44 0.20 6.13 3.66
CA VAL A 44 0.17 4.99 2.74
C VAL A 44 1.49 4.88 2.00
N LEU A 45 1.87 3.66 1.68
CA LEU A 45 3.10 3.37 0.95
C LEU A 45 2.78 2.57 -0.32
N PRO A 46 3.12 3.08 -1.52
CA PRO A 46 3.10 2.28 -2.74
C PRO A 46 4.08 1.10 -2.61
N VAL A 47 3.60 -0.12 -2.77
CA VAL A 47 4.43 -1.34 -2.63
C VAL A 47 4.93 -1.81 -3.99
N VAL A 48 4.03 -1.95 -4.95
CA VAL A 48 4.31 -2.37 -6.31
C VAL A 48 3.19 -1.88 -7.23
N ARG A 49 3.55 -1.63 -8.48
CA ARG A 49 2.60 -1.27 -9.54
C ARG A 49 2.53 -2.39 -10.58
N SER A 50 1.32 -2.66 -11.03
CA SER A 50 1.01 -3.35 -12.29
C SER A 50 0.28 -2.37 -13.23
N ASP A 51 0.01 -2.76 -14.48
CA ASP A 51 -0.56 -1.87 -15.50
C ASP A 51 -1.83 -1.14 -15.01
N GLU A 52 -2.77 -1.87 -14.43
CA GLU A 52 -4.08 -1.35 -13.98
C GLU A 52 -4.23 -1.32 -12.45
N THR A 53 -3.27 -1.87 -11.69
CA THR A 53 -3.41 -2.04 -10.24
C THR A 53 -2.20 -1.48 -9.48
N LEU A 54 -2.47 -0.71 -8.42
CA LEU A 54 -1.46 -0.26 -7.48
C LEU A 54 -1.66 -0.97 -6.13
N VAL A 55 -0.66 -1.75 -5.73
CA VAL A 55 -0.64 -2.38 -4.41
C VAL A 55 -0.17 -1.35 -3.39
N LEU A 56 -0.96 -1.16 -2.35
CA LEU A 56 -0.79 -0.09 -1.38
C LEU A 56 -0.75 -0.63 0.03
N ALA A 57 0.38 -0.43 0.70
CA ALA A 57 0.50 -0.74 2.12
C ALA A 57 -0.14 0.36 2.94
N ILE A 58 -1.07 -0.05 3.80
CA ILE A 58 -1.87 0.83 4.63
C ILE A 58 -1.96 0.28 6.06
N SER A 59 -2.23 1.17 7.01
CA SER A 59 -2.61 0.73 8.35
C SER A 59 -4.09 0.35 8.41
N THR A 60 -4.44 -0.66 9.21
CA THR A 60 -5.80 -1.19 9.44
C THR A 60 -6.84 -0.12 9.80
N ARG A 61 -6.43 1.02 10.36
CA ARG A 61 -7.34 2.13 10.71
C ARG A 61 -7.73 3.03 9.53
N SER A 62 -7.02 2.96 8.40
CA SER A 62 -7.16 3.92 7.28
C SER A 62 -7.78 3.33 6.02
N VAL A 63 -8.20 2.05 6.05
CA VAL A 63 -8.54 1.24 4.86
C VAL A 63 -9.61 1.84 3.95
N PRO A 64 -10.81 2.23 4.42
CA PRO A 64 -11.87 2.55 3.46
C PRO A 64 -11.70 3.93 2.81
N GLY A 65 -11.11 4.89 3.53
CA GLY A 65 -11.03 6.28 3.06
C GLY A 65 -9.87 6.54 2.10
N ALA A 66 -8.71 5.94 2.37
CA ALA A 66 -7.51 6.19 1.57
C ALA A 66 -7.60 5.53 0.18
N CYS A 67 -8.14 4.30 0.09
CA CYS A 67 -8.28 3.60 -1.19
C CYS A 67 -9.22 4.36 -2.14
N VAL A 68 -10.41 4.74 -1.69
CA VAL A 68 -11.39 5.47 -2.53
C VAL A 68 -10.84 6.79 -3.06
N ALA A 69 -10.10 7.53 -2.23
CA ALA A 69 -9.47 8.78 -2.65
C ALA A 69 -8.40 8.54 -3.72
N LEU A 70 -7.58 7.50 -3.56
CA LEU A 70 -6.50 7.17 -4.48
C LEU A 70 -7.01 6.57 -5.80
N GLU A 71 -8.02 5.70 -5.77
CA GLU A 71 -8.70 5.17 -6.96
C GLU A 71 -9.24 6.30 -7.83
N ALA A 72 -9.96 7.25 -7.21
CA ALA A 72 -10.53 8.39 -7.91
C ALA A 72 -9.47 9.31 -8.54
N MET A 73 -8.30 9.45 -7.89
CA MET A 73 -7.22 10.30 -8.39
C MET A 73 -6.37 9.63 -9.47
N LEU A 74 -6.06 8.35 -9.30
CA LEU A 74 -5.10 7.65 -10.14
C LEU A 74 -5.75 6.92 -11.32
N SER A 75 -7.07 6.73 -11.31
CA SER A 75 -7.78 5.89 -12.29
C SER A 75 -7.15 4.48 -12.39
N LEU A 76 -6.73 3.95 -11.24
CA LEU A 76 -6.17 2.61 -11.07
C LEU A 76 -6.98 1.87 -10.01
N ASP A 77 -7.03 0.55 -10.12
CA ASP A 77 -7.52 -0.31 -9.05
C ASP A 77 -6.52 -0.27 -7.89
N ILE A 78 -7.01 -0.06 -6.68
CA ILE A 78 -6.18 -0.09 -5.48
C ILE A 78 -6.32 -1.45 -4.80
N ALA A 79 -5.21 -2.17 -4.68
CA ALA A 79 -5.14 -3.41 -3.92
C ALA A 79 -4.49 -3.11 -2.55
N PRO A 80 -5.28 -2.89 -1.48
CA PRO A 80 -4.72 -2.62 -0.16
C PRO A 80 -4.05 -3.88 0.40
N VAL A 81 -2.93 -3.67 1.08
CA VAL A 81 -2.29 -4.63 1.97
C VAL A 81 -2.10 -3.99 3.34
N GLU A 82 -2.33 -4.74 4.41
CA GLU A 82 -2.12 -4.25 5.77
C GLU A 82 -0.65 -4.30 6.14
N ALA A 83 -0.13 -3.24 6.73
CA ALA A 83 1.19 -3.21 7.34
C ALA A 83 1.17 -2.42 8.66
N ASP A 84 2.18 -2.66 9.49
CA ASP A 84 2.33 -1.94 10.75
C ASP A 84 2.54 -0.44 10.51
N ALA A 85 1.76 0.39 11.21
CA ALA A 85 1.77 1.85 11.02
C ALA A 85 3.18 2.44 11.24
N ASP A 86 3.88 2.00 12.28
CA ASP A 86 5.24 2.44 12.59
C ASP A 86 6.24 2.12 11.46
N LYS A 87 6.01 0.99 10.76
CA LYS A 87 6.84 0.57 9.62
C LYS A 87 6.56 1.39 8.38
N ILE A 88 5.28 1.67 8.09
CA ILE A 88 4.89 2.58 7.01
C ILE A 88 5.52 3.96 7.23
N GLU A 89 5.39 4.52 8.44
CA GLU A 89 5.96 5.83 8.79
C GLU A 89 7.48 5.84 8.67
N SER A 90 8.17 4.80 9.16
CA SER A 90 9.62 4.65 9.05
C SER A 90 10.08 4.57 7.59
N MET A 91 9.35 3.85 6.74
CA MET A 91 9.66 3.75 5.32
C MET A 91 9.42 5.07 4.58
N LEU A 92 8.31 5.75 4.86
CA LEU A 92 8.02 7.06 4.27
C LEU A 92 9.11 8.07 4.62
N ALA A 93 9.56 8.11 5.88
CA ALA A 93 10.66 8.97 6.32
C ALA A 93 12.01 8.64 5.65
N ARG A 94 12.22 7.39 5.25
CA ARG A 94 13.44 6.94 4.56
C ARG A 94 13.41 7.29 3.05
N LEU A 95 12.24 7.20 2.44
CA LEU A 95 12.07 7.30 0.98
C LEU A 95 11.80 8.73 0.49
N PHE A 96 11.28 9.60 1.36
CA PHE A 96 10.81 10.94 1.01
C PHE A 96 11.38 12.07 1.87
#